data_AF-D3E1T9-F1
#
_entry.id   AF-D3E1T9-F1
#
_cell.length_a   1.000
_cell.length_b   1.000
_cell.length_c   1.000
_cell.angle_alpha   90.00
_cell.angle_beta   90.00
_cell.angle_gamma   90.00
#
_symmetry.space_group_name_H-M   'P 1'
#
loop_
_entity.id
_entity.type
_entity.pdbx_description
1 polymer ?
#
loop_
_entity_poly.entity_id
_entity_poly.type
_entity_poly.pdbx_seq_one_letter_code
_entity_poly.pdbx_strand_id
1 'polypeptide(L)'
;MYYHDYVKEQLRFLNNSEIRLRILAYLSKKPFSLADFKNSSFVSYSSISSNVYKLTDEGFVEKIDKNNFRLTNIGKIYLISLMEFHDTINTVNNFSDFWLDHDVRALSSKYLKRISQLEGSKLIQSRPTDIYKTHEEFRNLFKDSDILKVIFPYLHPEYPRLIRTLLSNGSKIEILVPRVICRRFIKSVGESLVRSSIKQNALSIKFIDDEVKLALAISNKWVSIGLFKRDGSYDQSRLLVSDKKDAIKWAYNIFKSYDKKAELVDLRSL
;
A
#
# COMPACT_ATOMS: atom_id res chain seq x y z
N MET A 1 25.78 -0.79 23.62
CA MET A 1 24.55 -0.72 24.43
C MET A 1 24.08 0.71 24.75
N TYR A 2 24.78 1.78 24.34
CA TYR A 2 24.36 3.18 24.58
C TYR A 2 23.30 3.74 23.61
N TYR A 3 23.16 3.18 22.41
CA TYR A 3 22.18 3.65 21.41
C TYR A 3 20.72 3.40 21.81
N HIS A 4 20.46 2.48 22.75
CA HIS A 4 19.10 2.08 23.12
C HIS A 4 18.44 3.06 24.11
N ASP A 5 19.22 3.79 24.92
CA ASP A 5 18.67 4.65 25.97
C ASP A 5 18.24 6.02 25.42
N TYR A 6 19.08 6.69 24.62
CA TYR A 6 18.74 7.98 24.03
C TYR A 6 17.50 7.92 23.10
N VAL A 7 17.43 6.90 22.23
CA VAL A 7 16.27 6.71 21.34
C VAL A 7 15.00 6.44 22.15
N LYS A 8 15.11 5.66 23.22
CA LYS A 8 13.97 5.35 24.11
C LYS A 8 13.48 6.58 24.86
N GLU A 9 14.38 7.42 25.36
CA GLU A 9 14.03 8.68 26.04
C GLU A 9 13.35 9.67 25.09
N GLN A 10 13.90 9.86 23.89
CA GLN A 10 13.31 10.74 22.88
C GLN A 10 11.93 10.25 22.41
N LEU A 11 11.77 8.94 22.20
CA LEU A 11 10.47 8.35 21.87
C LEU A 11 9.46 8.51 23.02
N ARG A 12 9.87 8.25 24.26
CA ARG A 12 9.02 8.44 25.45
C ARG A 12 8.62 9.90 25.61
N PHE A 13 9.56 10.82 25.40
CA PHE A 13 9.28 12.24 25.43
C PHE A 13 8.24 12.56 24.37
N LEU A 14 8.45 12.32 23.09
CA LEU A 14 7.47 12.74 22.09
C LEU A 14 6.13 12.01 22.18
N ASN A 15 6.12 10.71 22.49
CA ASN A 15 4.91 9.87 22.41
C ASN A 15 4.02 9.90 23.67
N ASN A 16 4.57 10.18 24.87
CA ASN A 16 3.79 10.12 26.11
C ASN A 16 2.86 11.33 26.34
N SER A 17 2.83 12.31 25.44
CA SER A 17 1.91 13.46 25.56
C SER A 17 1.32 13.77 24.21
N GLU A 18 0.03 13.45 24.08
CA GLU A 18 -0.78 13.80 22.91
C GLU A 18 -0.76 15.33 22.66
N ILE A 19 -0.67 16.13 23.72
CA ILE A 19 -0.60 17.60 23.63
C ILE A 19 0.67 18.05 22.90
N ARG A 20 1.83 17.42 23.17
CA ARG A 20 3.08 17.76 22.45
C ARG A 20 3.00 17.41 20.98
N LEU A 21 2.48 16.23 20.64
CA LEU A 21 2.28 15.85 19.23
C LEU A 21 1.33 16.81 18.52
N ARG A 22 0.23 17.22 19.17
CA ARG A 22 -0.71 18.23 18.65
C ARG A 22 -0.02 19.59 18.44
N ILE A 23 0.79 20.04 19.39
CA ILE A 23 1.58 21.28 19.27
C ILE A 23 2.53 21.20 18.07
N LEU A 24 3.32 20.12 17.95
CA LEU A 24 4.24 19.91 16.84
C LEU A 24 3.49 19.84 15.50
N ALA A 25 2.39 19.10 15.42
CA ALA A 25 1.56 19.02 14.22
C ALA A 25 0.95 20.37 13.80
N TYR A 26 0.66 21.26 14.76
CA TYR A 26 0.18 22.61 14.47
C TYR A 26 1.32 23.50 13.95
N LEU A 27 2.46 23.46 14.64
CA LEU A 27 3.69 24.17 14.29
C LEU A 27 4.26 23.85 12.92
N SER A 28 4.04 22.62 12.43
CA SER A 28 4.56 22.19 11.13
C SER A 28 3.90 22.91 9.96
N LYS A 29 2.73 23.50 10.19
CA LYS A 29 1.96 24.25 9.18
C LYS A 29 2.35 25.73 9.15
N LYS A 30 2.59 26.35 10.32
CA LYS A 30 2.95 27.76 10.45
C LYS A 30 3.54 28.08 11.85
N PRO A 31 4.36 29.16 11.96
CA PRO A 31 4.65 29.78 13.25
C PRO A 31 3.37 30.16 13.99
N PHE A 32 3.36 30.08 15.32
CA PHE A 32 2.16 30.37 16.11
C PHE A 32 2.44 30.97 17.48
N SER A 33 1.43 31.67 18.02
CA SER A 33 1.42 32.14 19.41
C SER A 33 0.63 31.20 20.33
N LEU A 34 0.98 31.18 21.62
CA LEU A 34 0.27 30.36 22.63
C LEU A 34 -1.24 30.67 22.70
N ALA A 35 -1.64 31.91 22.40
CA ALA A 35 -3.04 32.33 22.38
C ALA A 35 -3.80 31.69 21.20
N ASP A 36 -3.17 31.60 20.03
CA ASP A 36 -3.79 31.00 18.84
C ASP A 36 -4.08 29.50 19.05
N PHE A 37 -3.16 28.78 19.69
CA PHE A 37 -3.34 27.34 19.93
C PHE A 37 -4.44 27.04 20.97
N LYS A 38 -4.60 27.93 21.96
CA LYS A 38 -5.72 27.85 22.92
C LYS A 38 -7.06 27.95 22.21
N ASN A 39 -7.19 28.83 21.21
CA ASN A 39 -8.43 29.00 20.47
C ASN A 39 -8.72 27.81 19.53
N SER A 40 -7.70 27.04 19.14
CA SER A 40 -7.82 25.86 18.29
C SER A 40 -7.88 24.52 19.04
N SER A 41 -7.83 24.51 20.38
CA SER A 41 -7.79 23.28 21.17
C SER A 41 -8.52 23.41 22.51
N PHE A 42 -9.10 22.32 23.00
CA PHE A 42 -9.74 22.27 24.33
C PHE A 42 -8.72 22.17 25.49
N VAL A 43 -7.47 22.58 25.28
CA VAL A 43 -6.37 22.44 26.24
C VAL A 43 -6.17 23.75 27.01
N SER A 44 -5.92 23.66 28.33
CA SER A 44 -5.65 24.85 29.15
C SER A 44 -4.37 25.58 28.72
N TYR A 45 -4.37 26.91 28.86
CA TYR A 45 -3.21 27.74 28.50
C TYR A 45 -1.94 27.33 29.26
N SER A 46 -2.07 27.01 30.55
CA SER A 46 -0.94 26.57 31.39
C SER A 46 -0.33 25.26 30.89
N SER A 47 -1.17 24.31 30.45
CA SER A 47 -0.71 23.05 29.88
C SER A 47 -0.01 23.26 28.52
N ILE A 48 -0.57 24.09 27.65
CA ILE A 48 0.04 24.44 26.35
C ILE A 48 1.41 25.09 26.59
N SER A 49 1.47 26.11 27.44
CA SER A 49 2.68 26.84 27.75
C SER A 49 3.77 25.92 28.31
N SER A 50 3.44 25.09 29.30
CA SER A 50 4.39 24.13 29.89
C SER A 50 4.94 23.14 28.84
N ASN A 51 4.10 22.62 27.95
CA ASN A 51 4.54 21.69 26.91
C ASN A 51 5.38 22.39 25.82
N VAL A 52 5.04 23.62 25.43
CA VAL A 52 5.86 24.40 24.48
C VAL A 52 7.24 24.67 25.06
N TYR A 53 7.34 25.10 26.32
CA TYR A 53 8.66 25.33 26.94
C TYR A 53 9.48 24.04 27.04
N LYS A 54 8.88 22.92 27.44
CA LYS A 54 9.57 21.61 27.42
C LYS A 54 10.06 21.22 26.02
N LEU A 55 9.24 21.47 24.99
CA LEU A 55 9.64 21.23 23.60
C LEU A 55 10.79 22.15 23.16
N THR A 56 10.87 23.36 23.71
CA THR A 56 11.98 24.29 23.50
C THR A 56 13.25 23.87 24.22
N ASP A 57 13.15 23.43 25.47
CA ASP A 57 14.29 22.94 26.25
C ASP A 57 14.94 21.72 25.59
N GLU A 58 14.14 20.85 24.96
CA GLU A 58 14.59 19.69 24.20
C GLU A 58 14.97 20.01 22.72
N GLY A 59 14.88 21.28 22.30
CA GLY A 59 15.33 21.72 20.96
C GLY A 59 14.39 21.37 19.79
N PHE A 60 13.17 20.90 20.05
CA PHE A 60 12.15 20.65 19.01
C PHE A 60 11.50 21.93 18.48
N VAL A 61 11.41 22.94 19.33
CA VAL A 61 10.70 24.19 19.07
C VAL A 61 11.58 25.37 19.46
N GLU A 62 11.62 26.42 18.66
CA GLU A 62 12.35 27.63 18.99
C GLU A 62 11.43 28.85 19.04
N LYS A 63 11.77 29.78 19.92
CA LYS A 63 11.08 31.04 20.07
C LYS A 63 11.58 32.01 19.00
N ILE A 64 10.67 32.62 18.26
CA ILE A 64 10.99 33.58 17.18
C ILE A 64 11.00 35.00 17.71
N ASP A 65 10.00 35.34 18.53
CA ASP A 65 9.82 36.63 19.17
C ASP A 65 9.12 36.46 20.52
N LYS A 66 8.68 37.56 21.15
CA LYS A 66 8.05 37.53 22.49
C LYS A 66 6.91 36.52 22.62
N ASN A 67 6.12 36.31 21.56
CA ASN A 67 4.89 35.52 21.61
C ASN A 67 4.87 34.32 20.67
N ASN A 68 5.75 34.28 19.66
CA ASN A 68 5.69 33.28 18.59
C ASN A 68 6.76 32.20 18.70
N PHE A 69 6.37 30.99 18.32
CA PHE A 69 7.21 29.80 18.27
C PHE A 69 7.16 29.16 16.88
N ARG A 70 8.26 28.51 16.47
CA ARG A 70 8.30 27.64 15.28
C ARG A 70 9.00 26.33 15.58
N LEU A 71 8.76 25.37 14.71
CA LEU A 71 9.44 24.09 14.70
C LEU A 71 10.88 24.27 14.24
N THR A 72 11.84 23.67 14.95
CA THR A 72 13.23 23.61 14.49
C THR A 72 13.34 22.58 13.35
N ASN A 73 14.46 22.60 12.63
CA ASN A 73 14.74 21.57 11.61
C ASN A 73 14.78 20.17 12.23
N ILE A 74 15.36 20.03 13.42
CA ILE A 74 15.40 18.77 14.18
C ILE A 74 13.98 18.32 14.48
N GLY A 75 13.15 19.18 15.07
CA GLY A 75 11.80 18.79 15.41
C GLY A 75 10.94 18.46 14.20
N LYS A 76 11.20 19.07 13.05
CA LYS A 76 10.47 18.79 11.82
C LYS A 76 10.78 17.38 11.32
N ILE A 77 12.06 16.99 11.34
CA ILE A 77 12.51 15.65 10.96
C ILE A 77 11.87 14.61 11.88
N TYR A 78 11.94 14.81 13.21
CA TYR A 78 11.35 13.89 14.18
C TYR A 78 9.83 13.76 14.02
N LEU A 79 9.11 14.87 13.84
CA LEU A 79 7.67 14.84 13.63
C LEU A 79 7.30 14.04 12.38
N ILE A 80 7.98 14.26 11.25
CA ILE A 80 7.73 13.51 10.01
C ILE A 80 7.94 12.01 10.25
N SER A 81 9.07 11.61 10.85
CA SER A 81 9.35 10.20 11.12
C SER A 81 8.34 9.56 12.09
N LEU A 82 7.87 10.30 13.10
CA LEU A 82 6.85 9.83 14.02
C LEU A 82 5.49 9.66 13.34
N MET A 83 5.09 10.59 12.47
CA MET A 83 3.85 10.47 11.70
C MET A 83 3.91 9.26 10.75
N GLU A 84 5.01 9.07 10.02
CA GLU A 84 5.19 7.89 9.16
C GLU A 84 5.11 6.57 9.94
N PHE A 85 5.68 6.54 11.15
CA PHE A 85 5.59 5.38 12.03
C PHE A 85 4.17 5.15 12.53
N HIS A 86 3.48 6.20 12.95
CA HIS A 86 2.07 6.12 13.36
C HIS A 86 1.16 5.61 12.25
N ASP A 87 1.32 6.12 11.02
CA ASP A 87 0.53 5.68 9.85
C ASP A 87 0.83 4.21 9.51
N THR A 88 2.06 3.77 9.72
CA THR A 88 2.46 2.36 9.61
C THR A 88 1.72 1.49 10.63
N ILE A 89 1.75 1.87 11.91
CA ILE A 89 1.06 1.12 12.97
C ILE A 89 -0.45 1.06 12.72
N ASN A 90 -1.07 2.17 12.34
CA ASN A 90 -2.49 2.21 12.02
C ASN A 90 -2.83 1.27 10.85
N THR A 91 -2.04 1.30 9.79
CA THR A 91 -2.27 0.44 8.63
C THR A 91 -2.08 -1.05 8.96
N VAL A 92 -1.11 -1.39 9.80
CA VAL A 92 -0.93 -2.77 10.29
C VAL A 92 -2.13 -3.19 11.14
N ASN A 93 -2.58 -2.35 12.06
CA ASN A 93 -3.69 -2.68 12.95
C ASN A 93 -5.02 -2.84 12.19
N ASN A 94 -5.30 -1.96 11.23
CA ASN A 94 -6.52 -1.96 10.42
C ASN A 94 -6.71 -3.26 9.62
N PHE A 95 -5.62 -3.97 9.29
CA PHE A 95 -5.68 -5.23 8.54
C PHE A 95 -4.90 -6.34 9.27
N SER A 96 -4.88 -6.31 10.60
CA SER A 96 -4.08 -7.21 11.44
C SER A 96 -4.32 -8.70 11.14
N ASP A 97 -5.59 -9.14 11.11
CA ASP A 97 -5.95 -10.53 10.77
C ASP A 97 -5.46 -10.95 9.38
N PHE A 98 -5.49 -10.02 8.41
CA PHE A 98 -4.95 -10.27 7.08
C PHE A 98 -3.42 -10.44 7.16
N TRP A 99 -2.68 -9.56 7.83
CA TRP A 99 -1.23 -9.72 7.94
C TRP A 99 -0.78 -10.93 8.75
N LEU A 100 -1.55 -11.31 9.77
CA LEU A 100 -1.24 -12.45 10.63
C LEU A 100 -1.31 -13.77 9.88
N ASP A 101 -2.34 -13.97 9.07
CA ASP A 101 -2.55 -15.27 8.40
C ASP A 101 -1.71 -15.46 7.13
N HIS A 102 -1.28 -14.36 6.51
CA HIS A 102 -0.64 -14.39 5.21
C HIS A 102 0.89 -14.43 5.27
N ASP A 103 1.48 -15.03 4.24
CA ASP A 103 2.91 -15.01 4.00
C ASP A 103 3.33 -13.70 3.32
N VAL A 104 3.84 -12.77 4.12
CA VAL A 104 4.31 -11.48 3.63
C VAL A 104 5.66 -11.53 2.92
N ARG A 105 6.37 -12.68 2.87
CA ARG A 105 7.67 -12.79 2.18
C ARG A 105 7.57 -12.56 0.67
N ALA A 106 6.38 -12.75 0.10
CA ALA A 106 6.06 -12.36 -1.29
C ALA A 106 6.24 -10.85 -1.53
N LEU A 107 6.19 -10.04 -0.46
CA LEU A 107 6.47 -8.62 -0.43
C LEU A 107 7.88 -8.40 0.15
N SER A 108 8.83 -8.00 -0.68
CA SER A 108 10.18 -7.69 -0.19
C SER A 108 10.16 -6.59 0.89
N SER A 109 11.14 -6.59 1.79
CA SER A 109 11.21 -5.68 2.95
C SER A 109 11.07 -4.20 2.59
N LYS A 110 11.55 -3.75 1.43
CA LYS A 110 11.38 -2.37 0.94
C LYS A 110 9.91 -1.97 0.73
N TYR A 111 9.02 -2.91 0.43
CA TYR A 111 7.58 -2.65 0.29
C TYR A 111 6.88 -2.68 1.64
N LEU A 112 7.28 -3.61 2.52
CA LEU A 112 6.77 -3.67 3.89
C LEU A 112 7.12 -2.41 4.70
N LYS A 113 8.30 -1.82 4.47
CA LYS A 113 8.69 -0.51 5.05
C LYS A 113 7.77 0.65 4.65
N ARG A 114 6.97 0.48 3.60
CA ARG A 114 6.08 1.49 3.04
C ARG A 114 4.61 1.04 3.13
N ILE A 115 4.30 0.16 4.07
CA ILE A 115 2.96 -0.43 4.21
C ILE A 115 1.90 0.64 4.51
N SER A 116 2.28 1.76 5.16
CA SER A 116 1.41 2.92 5.39
C SER A 116 0.78 3.49 4.11
N GLN A 117 1.38 3.24 2.94
CA GLN A 117 0.78 3.63 1.67
C GLN A 117 -0.53 2.88 1.34
N LEU A 118 -0.85 1.81 2.09
CA LEU A 118 -2.13 1.11 2.03
C LEU A 118 -3.17 1.71 2.99
N GLU A 119 -2.88 2.82 3.68
CA GLU A 119 -3.88 3.52 4.48
C GLU A 119 -5.11 3.87 3.64
N GLY A 120 -6.31 3.75 4.23
CA GLY A 120 -7.58 3.98 3.56
C GLY A 120 -8.02 2.89 2.59
N SER A 121 -7.29 1.77 2.52
CA SER A 121 -7.73 0.56 1.82
C SER A 121 -8.91 -0.12 2.53
N LYS A 122 -9.54 -1.08 1.86
CA LYS A 122 -10.66 -1.87 2.37
C LYS A 122 -10.33 -3.35 2.27
N LEU A 123 -10.56 -4.08 3.35
CA LEU A 123 -10.49 -5.54 3.34
C LEU A 123 -11.88 -6.09 2.97
N ILE A 124 -11.96 -6.72 1.80
CA ILE A 124 -13.11 -7.51 1.38
C ILE A 124 -12.93 -8.92 1.91
N GLN A 125 -13.93 -9.45 2.60
CA GLN A 125 -13.89 -10.78 3.17
C GLN A 125 -15.20 -11.53 2.94
N SER A 126 -15.10 -12.73 2.38
CA SER A 126 -16.20 -13.68 2.23
C SER A 126 -16.66 -14.20 3.59
N ARG A 127 -17.95 -14.51 3.70
CA ARG A 127 -18.56 -15.12 4.90
C ARG A 127 -19.23 -16.43 4.50
N PRO A 128 -19.54 -17.34 5.45
CA PRO A 128 -20.27 -18.57 5.11
C PRO A 128 -21.60 -18.33 4.36
N THR A 129 -22.25 -17.20 4.62
CA THR A 129 -23.50 -16.78 3.96
C THR A 129 -23.28 -16.10 2.61
N ASP A 130 -22.05 -15.74 2.27
CA ASP A 130 -21.66 -15.03 1.06
C ASP A 130 -20.22 -15.39 0.68
N ILE A 131 -20.06 -16.63 0.19
CA ILE A 131 -18.75 -17.23 -0.08
C ILE A 131 -18.09 -16.65 -1.34
N TYR A 132 -18.87 -16.06 -2.25
CA TYR A 132 -18.40 -15.53 -3.53
C TYR A 132 -18.05 -14.04 -3.51
N LYS A 133 -18.28 -13.35 -2.38
CA LYS A 133 -18.05 -11.90 -2.24
C LYS A 133 -16.73 -11.40 -2.80
N THR A 134 -15.61 -11.99 -2.39
CA THR A 134 -14.28 -11.55 -2.86
C THR A 134 -14.13 -11.67 -4.36
N HIS A 135 -14.69 -12.73 -4.94
CA HIS A 135 -14.64 -13.00 -6.35
C HIS A 135 -15.55 -12.04 -7.14
N GLU A 136 -16.74 -11.73 -6.60
CA GLU A 136 -17.63 -10.70 -7.14
C GLU A 136 -16.98 -9.31 -7.15
N GLU A 137 -16.37 -8.90 -6.04
CA GLU A 137 -15.63 -7.65 -5.96
C GLU A 137 -14.48 -7.62 -6.97
N PHE A 138 -13.71 -8.71 -7.08
CA PHE A 138 -12.63 -8.80 -8.08
C PHE A 138 -13.15 -8.62 -9.52
N ARG A 139 -14.28 -9.23 -9.87
CA ARG A 139 -14.91 -9.05 -11.19
C ARG A 139 -15.37 -7.63 -11.41
N ASN A 140 -15.98 -7.01 -10.40
CA ASN A 140 -16.48 -5.64 -10.51
C ASN A 140 -15.37 -4.63 -10.77
N LEU A 141 -14.20 -4.81 -10.12
CA LEU A 141 -13.03 -3.96 -10.37
C LEU A 141 -12.58 -3.96 -11.83
N PHE A 142 -12.67 -5.12 -12.51
CA PHE A 142 -12.19 -5.27 -13.88
C PHE A 142 -13.05 -4.53 -14.90
N LYS A 143 -14.36 -4.34 -14.66
CA LYS A 143 -15.35 -3.91 -15.68
C LYS A 143 -14.99 -2.61 -16.43
N ASP A 144 -14.30 -1.66 -15.79
CA ASP A 144 -14.03 -0.32 -16.34
C ASP A 144 -12.52 0.03 -16.40
N SER A 145 -11.67 -0.98 -16.67
CA SER A 145 -10.21 -0.80 -16.68
C SER A 145 -9.65 -0.64 -18.10
N ASP A 146 -9.33 0.60 -18.48
CA ASP A 146 -8.67 0.90 -19.77
C ASP A 146 -7.23 0.38 -19.82
N ILE A 147 -6.53 0.44 -18.69
CA ILE A 147 -5.17 -0.04 -18.51
C ILE A 147 -5.14 -0.95 -17.31
N LEU A 148 -4.64 -2.17 -17.49
CA LEU A 148 -4.60 -3.19 -16.46
C LEU A 148 -3.22 -3.84 -16.38
N LYS A 149 -2.68 -3.97 -15.17
CA LYS A 149 -1.46 -4.73 -14.87
C LYS A 149 -1.80 -5.82 -13.88
N VAL A 150 -1.51 -7.07 -14.20
CA VAL A 150 -1.92 -8.20 -13.37
C VAL A 150 -0.79 -9.19 -13.15
N ILE A 151 -0.68 -9.67 -11.91
CA ILE A 151 0.08 -10.86 -11.54
C ILE A 151 -0.94 -11.92 -11.14
N PHE A 152 -1.05 -12.98 -11.95
CA PHE A 152 -1.87 -14.14 -11.62
C PHE A 152 -0.99 -15.28 -11.13
N PRO A 153 -0.99 -15.59 -9.82
CA PRO A 153 -0.17 -16.67 -9.26
C PRO A 153 -0.77 -18.06 -9.51
N TYR A 154 -2.05 -18.14 -9.89
CA TYR A 154 -2.76 -19.37 -10.22
C TYR A 154 -3.72 -19.13 -11.40
N LEU A 155 -4.21 -20.23 -11.99
CA LEU A 155 -5.17 -20.19 -13.09
C LEU A 155 -6.59 -20.42 -12.59
N HIS A 156 -7.34 -19.34 -12.38
CA HIS A 156 -8.79 -19.43 -12.20
C HIS A 156 -9.50 -19.55 -13.55
N PRO A 157 -10.52 -20.41 -13.72
CA PRO A 157 -11.23 -20.58 -14.99
C PRO A 157 -11.84 -19.30 -15.57
N GLU A 158 -12.19 -18.34 -14.71
CA GLU A 158 -12.80 -17.08 -15.12
C GLU A 158 -11.81 -16.00 -15.57
N TYR A 159 -10.57 -15.99 -15.09
CA TYR A 159 -9.63 -14.91 -15.39
C TYR A 159 -9.32 -14.80 -16.89
N PRO A 160 -9.09 -15.91 -17.64
CA PRO A 160 -8.96 -15.83 -19.09
C PRO A 160 -10.19 -15.24 -19.80
N ARG A 161 -11.40 -15.46 -19.26
CA ARG A 161 -12.64 -14.89 -19.81
C ARG A 161 -12.68 -13.37 -19.61
N LEU A 162 -12.33 -12.89 -18.41
CA LEU A 162 -12.24 -11.46 -18.12
C LEU A 162 -11.22 -10.77 -19.02
N ILE A 163 -10.03 -11.36 -19.21
CA ILE A 163 -9.00 -10.82 -20.10
C ILE A 163 -9.51 -10.72 -21.54
N ARG A 164 -10.20 -11.75 -22.05
CA ARG A 164 -10.81 -11.70 -23.39
C ARG A 164 -11.80 -10.56 -23.52
N THR A 165 -12.72 -10.38 -22.56
CA THR A 165 -13.69 -9.29 -22.58
C THR A 165 -13.00 -7.93 -22.60
N LEU A 166 -11.97 -7.73 -21.77
CA LEU A 166 -11.23 -6.46 -21.73
C LEU A 166 -10.48 -6.15 -23.03
N LEU A 167 -9.83 -7.16 -23.63
CA LEU A 167 -9.17 -6.99 -24.93
C LEU A 167 -10.16 -6.63 -26.03
N SER A 168 -11.35 -7.24 -26.05
CA SER A 168 -12.42 -6.90 -26.99
C SER A 168 -12.95 -5.47 -26.79
N ASN A 169 -12.87 -4.93 -25.57
CA ASN A 169 -13.27 -3.56 -25.25
C ASN A 169 -12.14 -2.52 -25.48
N GLY A 170 -10.98 -2.94 -25.98
CA GLY A 170 -9.86 -2.05 -26.30
C GLY A 170 -8.91 -1.74 -25.13
N SER A 171 -9.01 -2.47 -24.02
CA SER A 171 -8.10 -2.31 -22.87
C SER A 171 -6.66 -2.72 -23.21
N LYS A 172 -5.69 -2.03 -22.61
CA LYS A 172 -4.27 -2.40 -22.63
C LYS A 172 -3.91 -3.19 -21.37
N ILE A 173 -3.38 -4.39 -21.55
CA ILE A 173 -3.17 -5.34 -20.45
C ILE A 173 -1.73 -5.84 -20.42
N GLU A 174 -1.09 -5.80 -19.26
CA GLU A 174 0.18 -6.46 -19.00
C GLU A 174 -0.02 -7.55 -17.94
N ILE A 175 0.38 -8.77 -18.25
CA ILE A 175 0.13 -9.95 -17.42
C ILE A 175 1.47 -10.63 -17.10
N LEU A 176 1.69 -10.89 -15.81
CA LEU A 176 2.74 -11.75 -15.30
C LEU A 176 2.12 -13.01 -14.74
N VAL A 177 2.67 -14.18 -15.10
CA VAL A 177 2.22 -15.48 -14.62
C VAL A 177 3.40 -16.40 -14.32
N PRO A 178 3.29 -17.37 -13.40
CA PRO A 178 4.28 -18.44 -13.29
C PRO A 178 4.42 -19.22 -14.62
N ARG A 179 5.64 -19.66 -14.95
CA ARG A 179 5.91 -20.46 -16.17
C ARG A 179 4.98 -21.67 -16.27
N VAL A 180 4.75 -22.35 -15.15
CA VAL A 180 3.94 -23.58 -15.05
C VAL A 180 2.48 -23.38 -15.51
N ILE A 181 1.90 -22.19 -15.37
CA ILE A 181 0.52 -21.91 -15.81
C ILE A 181 0.44 -21.15 -17.14
N CYS A 182 1.54 -20.60 -17.63
CA CYS A 182 1.57 -19.66 -18.76
C CYS A 182 0.91 -20.23 -20.03
N ARG A 183 1.33 -21.42 -20.47
CA ARG A 183 0.78 -22.05 -21.68
C ARG A 183 -0.72 -22.33 -21.57
N ARG A 184 -1.17 -22.82 -20.42
CA ARG A 184 -2.59 -23.13 -20.17
C ARG A 184 -3.43 -21.86 -20.09
N PHE A 185 -2.88 -20.79 -19.51
CA PHE A 185 -3.51 -19.48 -19.47
C PHE A 185 -3.75 -18.94 -20.89
N ILE A 186 -2.73 -18.94 -21.73
CA ILE A 186 -2.81 -18.46 -23.13
C ILE A 186 -3.84 -19.25 -23.94
N LYS A 187 -3.82 -20.58 -23.83
CA LYS A 187 -4.84 -21.45 -24.45
C LYS A 187 -6.26 -21.11 -24.02
N SER A 188 -6.43 -20.79 -22.74
CA SER A 188 -7.75 -20.48 -22.16
C SER A 188 -8.28 -19.10 -22.57
N VAL A 189 -7.38 -18.14 -22.82
CA VAL A 189 -7.73 -16.83 -23.43
C VAL A 189 -8.10 -17.02 -24.90
N GLY A 190 -7.33 -17.84 -25.61
CA GLY A 190 -7.43 -18.12 -27.03
C GLY A 190 -6.17 -17.62 -27.76
N GLU A 191 -5.39 -18.55 -28.32
CA GLU A 191 -4.08 -18.27 -28.92
C GLU A 191 -4.15 -17.23 -30.04
N SER A 192 -5.17 -17.29 -30.90
CA SER A 192 -5.38 -16.33 -31.99
C SER A 192 -5.59 -14.90 -31.48
N LEU A 193 -6.43 -14.74 -30.45
CA LEU A 193 -6.68 -13.46 -29.78
C LEU A 193 -5.41 -12.94 -29.10
N VAL A 194 -4.69 -13.79 -28.37
CA VAL A 194 -3.43 -13.41 -27.71
C VAL A 194 -2.41 -12.91 -28.75
N ARG A 195 -2.24 -13.65 -29.86
CA ARG A 195 -1.33 -13.28 -30.94
C ARG A 195 -1.70 -11.94 -31.59
N SER A 196 -2.98 -11.70 -31.88
CA SER A 196 -3.43 -10.44 -32.50
C SER A 196 -3.30 -9.27 -31.52
N SER A 197 -3.69 -9.44 -30.25
CA SER A 197 -3.59 -8.38 -29.23
C SER A 197 -2.14 -8.01 -28.91
N ILE A 198 -1.20 -8.95 -28.91
CA ILE A 198 0.23 -8.65 -28.75
C ILE A 198 0.75 -7.85 -29.93
N LYS A 199 0.41 -8.24 -31.18
CA LYS A 199 0.80 -7.48 -32.39
C LYS A 199 0.26 -6.05 -32.40
N GLN A 200 -0.90 -5.82 -31.80
CA GLN A 200 -1.55 -4.51 -31.68
C GLN A 200 -1.06 -3.70 -30.46
N ASN A 201 -0.07 -4.19 -29.70
CA ASN A 201 0.38 -3.59 -28.43
C ASN A 201 -0.74 -3.41 -27.39
N ALA A 202 -1.81 -4.21 -27.46
CA ALA A 202 -2.91 -4.23 -26.50
C ALA A 202 -2.64 -5.24 -25.36
N LEU A 203 -1.78 -6.22 -25.57
CA LEU A 203 -1.47 -7.26 -24.60
C LEU A 203 0.05 -7.47 -24.49
N SER A 204 0.54 -7.64 -23.27
CA SER A 204 1.86 -8.17 -22.95
C SER A 204 1.67 -9.32 -21.97
N ILE A 205 2.24 -10.49 -22.28
CA ILE A 205 2.29 -11.62 -21.34
C ILE A 205 3.76 -11.98 -21.14
N LYS A 206 4.18 -12.01 -19.87
CA LYS A 206 5.48 -12.52 -19.46
C LYS A 206 5.30 -13.64 -18.45
N PHE A 207 6.26 -14.53 -18.38
CA PHE A 207 6.30 -15.55 -17.34
C PHE A 207 7.44 -15.30 -16.35
N ILE A 208 7.27 -15.84 -15.15
CA ILE A 208 8.27 -15.85 -14.08
C ILE A 208 8.59 -17.32 -13.75
N ASP A 209 9.87 -17.65 -13.66
CA ASP A 209 10.33 -18.99 -13.26
C ASP A 209 10.17 -19.27 -11.77
N ASP A 210 10.35 -18.24 -10.95
CA ASP A 210 10.16 -18.30 -9.51
C ASP A 210 8.69 -18.55 -9.13
N GLU A 211 8.49 -19.13 -7.95
CA GLU A 211 7.17 -19.23 -7.32
C GLU A 211 6.60 -17.83 -7.05
N VAL A 212 5.36 -17.57 -7.49
CA VAL A 212 4.67 -16.30 -7.30
C VAL A 212 3.60 -16.47 -6.23
N LYS A 213 3.81 -15.86 -5.05
CA LYS A 213 2.88 -15.91 -3.91
C LYS A 213 2.07 -14.62 -3.69
N LEU A 214 1.81 -13.90 -4.77
CA LEU A 214 1.10 -12.63 -4.77
C LEU A 214 0.13 -12.57 -5.96
N ALA A 215 -1.15 -12.37 -5.67
CA ALA A 215 -2.13 -11.94 -6.65
C ALA A 215 -2.22 -10.41 -6.60
N LEU A 216 -2.02 -9.76 -7.73
CA LEU A 216 -1.99 -8.31 -7.81
C LEU A 216 -2.68 -7.86 -9.08
N ALA A 217 -3.69 -7.00 -8.98
CA ALA A 217 -4.26 -6.33 -10.15
C ALA A 217 -4.28 -4.82 -9.91
N ILE A 218 -3.86 -4.06 -10.92
CA ILE A 218 -3.69 -2.61 -10.83
C ILE A 218 -4.31 -1.98 -12.07
N SER A 219 -5.19 -1.02 -11.85
CA SER A 219 -5.65 -0.07 -12.88
C SER A 219 -5.10 1.33 -12.59
N ASN A 220 -5.53 2.32 -13.38
CA ASN A 220 -5.29 3.74 -13.09
C ASN A 220 -6.11 4.26 -11.89
N LYS A 221 -7.15 3.54 -11.46
CA LYS A 221 -8.12 4.00 -10.46
C LYS A 221 -8.10 3.17 -9.17
N TRP A 222 -7.61 1.94 -9.23
CA TRP A 222 -7.69 1.01 -8.11
C TRP A 222 -6.54 0.00 -8.12
N VAL A 223 -6.35 -0.65 -6.97
CA VAL A 223 -5.50 -1.82 -6.79
C VAL A 223 -6.24 -2.89 -6.00
N SER A 224 -6.02 -4.16 -6.34
CA SER A 224 -6.40 -5.30 -5.52
C SER A 224 -5.19 -6.21 -5.25
N ILE A 225 -5.12 -6.71 -4.01
CA ILE A 225 -3.99 -7.49 -3.48
C ILE A 225 -4.57 -8.73 -2.78
N GLY A 226 -4.15 -9.90 -3.26
CA GLY A 226 -4.40 -11.20 -2.64
C GLY A 226 -3.08 -11.88 -2.30
N LEU A 227 -3.02 -12.56 -1.16
CA LEU A 227 -1.81 -13.21 -0.67
C LEU A 227 -2.05 -14.70 -0.42
N PHE A 228 -0.96 -15.44 -0.35
CA PHE A 228 -0.98 -16.82 0.11
C PHE A 228 -0.90 -16.84 1.64
N LYS A 229 -1.53 -17.82 2.24
CA LYS A 229 -1.41 -18.12 3.67
C LYS A 229 -0.04 -18.72 3.97
N ARG A 230 0.33 -18.74 5.25
CA ARG A 230 1.59 -19.34 5.72
C ARG A 230 1.73 -20.83 5.41
N ASP A 231 0.61 -21.54 5.28
CA ASP A 231 0.56 -22.96 4.89
C ASP A 231 0.77 -23.20 3.38
N GLY A 232 0.91 -22.13 2.58
CA GLY A 232 1.10 -22.20 1.13
C GLY A 232 -0.20 -22.28 0.32
N SER A 233 -1.37 -22.29 0.95
CA SER A 233 -2.65 -22.17 0.25
C SER A 233 -2.93 -20.72 -0.17
N TYR A 234 -3.59 -20.51 -1.30
CA TYR A 234 -4.03 -19.17 -1.69
C TYR A 234 -5.32 -18.80 -0.94
N ASP A 235 -5.36 -17.61 -0.35
CA ASP A 235 -6.57 -17.13 0.33
C ASP A 235 -7.57 -16.52 -0.65
N GLN A 236 -8.56 -17.31 -1.04
CA GLN A 236 -9.65 -16.84 -1.90
C GLN A 236 -10.70 -16.04 -1.13
N SER A 237 -10.70 -16.11 0.22
CA SER A 237 -11.75 -15.54 1.07
C SER A 237 -11.47 -14.11 1.51
N ARG A 238 -10.27 -13.58 1.25
CA ARG A 238 -9.88 -12.20 1.62
C ARG A 238 -9.16 -11.50 0.46
N LEU A 239 -9.54 -10.25 0.22
CA LEU A 239 -8.97 -9.40 -0.83
C LEU A 239 -8.81 -7.98 -0.29
N LEU A 240 -7.59 -7.45 -0.32
CA LEU A 240 -7.35 -6.05 0.05
C LEU A 240 -7.48 -5.17 -1.20
N VAL A 241 -8.32 -4.14 -1.14
CA VAL A 241 -8.64 -3.25 -2.27
C VAL A 241 -8.43 -1.80 -1.88
N SER A 242 -7.94 -0.98 -2.80
CA SER A 242 -7.76 0.46 -2.56
C SER A 242 -7.98 1.30 -3.81
N ASP A 243 -8.52 2.50 -3.62
CA ASP A 243 -8.62 3.56 -4.63
C ASP A 243 -7.60 4.69 -4.37
N LYS A 244 -6.74 4.54 -3.35
CA LYS A 244 -5.78 5.58 -2.98
C LYS A 244 -4.59 5.59 -3.92
N LYS A 245 -4.20 6.79 -4.34
CA LYS A 245 -3.04 7.01 -5.24
C LYS A 245 -1.76 6.41 -4.68
N ASP A 246 -1.53 6.51 -3.37
CA ASP A 246 -0.34 5.94 -2.73
C ASP A 246 -0.33 4.42 -2.73
N ALA A 247 -1.49 3.78 -2.52
CA ALA A 247 -1.64 2.33 -2.60
C ALA A 247 -1.39 1.82 -4.02
N ILE A 248 -1.95 2.50 -5.02
CA ILE A 248 -1.72 2.19 -6.45
C ILE A 248 -0.22 2.33 -6.79
N LYS A 249 0.43 3.41 -6.33
CA LYS A 249 1.87 3.63 -6.51
C LYS A 249 2.71 2.55 -5.82
N TRP A 250 2.34 2.17 -4.59
CA TRP A 250 2.99 1.11 -3.84
C TRP A 250 2.94 -0.23 -4.60
N ALA A 251 1.75 -0.61 -5.07
CA ALA A 251 1.54 -1.82 -5.85
C ALA A 251 2.23 -1.81 -7.20
N TYR A 252 2.22 -0.68 -7.90
CA TYR A 252 2.93 -0.53 -9.17
C TYR A 252 4.44 -0.75 -9.02
N ASN A 253 5.03 -0.28 -7.91
CA ASN A 253 6.44 -0.55 -7.62
C ASN A 253 6.70 -2.04 -7.36
N ILE A 254 5.74 -2.78 -6.80
CA ILE A 254 5.82 -4.25 -6.66
C ILE A 254 5.76 -4.90 -8.02
N PHE A 255 4.76 -4.57 -8.84
CA PHE A 255 4.62 -5.10 -10.19
C PHE A 255 5.91 -4.93 -11.01
N LYS A 256 6.50 -3.72 -11.00
CA LYS A 256 7.79 -3.46 -11.65
C LYS A 256 8.93 -4.36 -11.19
N SER A 257 8.93 -4.79 -9.93
CA SER A 257 9.99 -5.67 -9.42
C SER A 257 9.80 -7.12 -9.84
N TYR A 258 8.55 -7.56 -10.04
CA TYR A 258 8.26 -8.85 -10.66
C TYR A 258 8.54 -8.82 -12.16
N ASP A 259 8.13 -7.75 -12.85
CA ASP A 259 8.34 -7.56 -14.29
C ASP A 259 9.83 -7.60 -14.69
N LYS A 260 10.72 -7.05 -13.85
CA LYS A 260 12.18 -7.12 -14.05
C LYS A 260 12.76 -8.52 -14.04
N LYS A 261 12.07 -9.48 -13.42
CA LYS A 261 12.47 -10.89 -13.36
C LYS A 261 11.73 -11.75 -14.39
N ALA A 262 10.81 -11.14 -15.16
CA ALA A 262 9.92 -11.85 -16.04
C ALA A 262 10.46 -11.84 -17.48
N GLU A 263 10.28 -12.94 -18.18
CA GLU A 263 10.68 -13.10 -19.58
C GLU A 263 9.45 -13.05 -20.48
N LEU A 264 9.61 -12.45 -21.66
CA LEU A 264 8.55 -12.39 -22.66
C LEU A 264 8.22 -13.79 -23.18
N VAL A 265 6.93 -14.03 -23.35
CA VAL A 265 6.46 -15.24 -24.04
C VAL A 265 6.88 -15.17 -25.51
N ASP A 266 7.60 -16.19 -25.98
CA ASP A 266 7.91 -16.30 -27.41
C ASP A 266 6.65 -16.67 -28.19
N LEU A 267 6.17 -15.74 -29.02
CA LEU A 267 5.04 -15.96 -29.90
C LEU A 267 5.23 -17.13 -30.87
N ARG A 268 6.45 -17.53 -31.21
CA ARG A 268 6.70 -18.69 -32.09
C ARG A 268 6.45 -20.02 -31.38
N SER A 269 6.53 -20.02 -30.05
CA SER A 269 6.30 -21.19 -29.20
C SER A 269 4.84 -21.43 -28.83
N LEU A 270 3.94 -20.50 -29.20
CA LEU A 270 2.51 -20.55 -28.88
C LEU A 270 1.71 -21.49 -29.78
#